data_AF-A0A970LQL4-F1
#
_entry.id   AF-A0A970LQL4-F1
#
_cell.length_a   1.000
_cell.length_b   1.000
_cell.length_c   1.000
_cell.angle_alpha   90.00
_cell.angle_beta   90.00
_cell.angle_gamma   90.00
#
_symmetry.space_group_name_H-M   'P 1'
#
loop_
_entity.id
_entity.type
_entity.pdbx_description
1 polymer ?
#
loop_
_entity_poly.entity_id
_entity_poly.type
_entity_poly.pdbx_seq_one_letter_code
_entity_poly.pdbx_strand_id
1 'polypeptide(L)'
;MAKFCTSCGAALNEGAKFCAKCGAKVFQSHESAQISMETAPEAAKFEQEIPKTMNSTKKDPPLNRAADDAPQHSPQGVGKFITAYIRQSLAPLKNPKEMLPTVLLGLAWLVLGLLGSFGINPLPVRILSFLTFAQGGMFGGVFGAVGGILGKVMVAVFLNAAIVPLFQKKAPFSGIGGGIKDFFGGLAVKSIAAVAPLLGGVGASLLLYAFMNSSQSLQNSMVGIIAFVMLLQNIGRQGGFLWGLAFSVANSLSKGRTPSHITVSRCISGMTLGFALGVALSALGWRWCVWLGLLLFISALIFANVSKSKKEVAAA
;
A
#
# COMPACT_ATOMS: atom_id res chain seq x y z
N MET A 1 16.94 13.13 18.91
CA MET A 1 16.99 13.65 17.52
C MET A 1 15.72 13.24 16.80
N ALA A 2 15.03 14.16 16.11
CA ALA A 2 13.82 13.81 15.36
C ALA A 2 14.16 12.93 14.14
N LYS A 3 13.62 11.70 14.09
CA LYS A 3 13.77 10.82 12.92
C LYS A 3 12.72 11.21 11.87
N PHE A 4 13.10 11.23 10.60
CA PHE A 4 12.19 11.50 9.49
C PHE A 4 11.99 10.25 8.63
N CYS A 5 10.80 10.09 8.09
CA CYS A 5 10.48 9.00 7.18
C CYS A 5 11.31 9.12 5.90
N THR A 6 12.15 8.13 5.62
CA THR A 6 12.96 8.07 4.38
C THR A 6 12.11 8.01 3.11
N SER A 7 10.85 7.59 3.25
CA SER A 7 9.88 7.59 2.17
C SER A 7 9.23 8.97 1.94
N CYS A 8 8.54 9.53 2.93
CA CYS A 8 7.70 10.72 2.70
C CYS A 8 8.18 12.00 3.41
N GLY A 9 9.29 11.94 4.14
CA GLY A 9 9.87 13.06 4.88
C GLY A 9 9.06 13.53 6.10
N ALA A 10 8.02 12.80 6.52
CA ALA A 10 7.28 13.11 7.74
C ALA A 10 8.15 12.88 8.99
N ALA A 11 7.99 13.72 10.01
CA ALA A 11 8.52 13.43 11.33
C ALA A 11 7.94 12.10 11.84
N LEU A 12 8.80 11.29 12.44
CA LEU A 12 8.44 10.00 13.02
C LEU A 12 8.42 10.13 14.54
N ASN A 13 7.37 9.61 15.15
CA ASN A 13 7.30 9.46 16.61
C ASN A 13 8.36 8.45 17.07
N GLU A 14 8.87 8.63 18.28
CA GLU A 14 9.82 7.69 18.88
C GLU A 14 9.20 6.28 18.95
N GLY A 15 9.97 5.26 18.55
CA GLY A 15 9.48 3.89 18.50
C GLY A 15 8.53 3.55 17.33
N ALA A 16 8.26 4.48 16.41
CA ALA A 16 7.41 4.21 15.25
C ALA A 16 7.96 3.04 14.40
N LYS A 17 7.12 2.02 14.15
CA LYS A 17 7.44 0.89 13.25
C LYS A 17 7.00 1.16 11.81
N PHE A 18 5.98 2.02 11.64
CA PHE A 18 5.51 2.52 10.35
C PHE A 18 5.36 4.04 10.39
N CYS A 19 5.48 4.70 9.25
CA CYS A 19 5.20 6.12 9.13
C CYS A 19 3.68 6.32 9.18
N ALA A 20 3.19 7.13 10.14
CA ALA A 20 1.78 7.45 10.25
C ALA A 20 1.22 8.21 9.02
N LYS A 21 2.11 8.86 8.24
CA LYS A 21 1.73 9.65 7.07
C LYS A 21 1.65 8.84 5.77
N CYS A 22 2.60 7.92 5.53
CA CYS A 22 2.68 7.17 4.26
C CYS A 22 2.68 5.65 4.42
N GLY A 23 2.62 5.14 5.65
CA GLY A 23 2.66 3.72 5.95
C GLY A 23 4.01 3.02 5.70
N ALA A 24 5.05 3.74 5.25
CA ALA A 24 6.38 3.17 5.07
C ALA A 24 6.93 2.58 6.37
N LYS A 25 7.45 1.35 6.31
CA LYS A 25 8.10 0.72 7.47
C LYS A 25 9.33 1.54 7.84
N VAL A 26 9.47 1.85 9.12
CA VAL A 26 10.62 2.56 9.66
C VAL A 26 11.59 1.50 10.16
N PHE A 27 12.74 1.38 9.50
CA PHE A 27 13.82 0.53 9.99
C PHE A 27 14.45 1.23 11.20
N GLN A 28 14.30 0.63 12.38
CA GLN A 28 15.03 1.07 13.56
C GLN A 28 16.37 0.34 13.54
N SER A 29 17.45 1.04 13.18
CA SER A 29 18.77 0.68 13.72
C SER A 29 18.70 0.95 15.22
N HIS A 30 18.79 -0.12 16.01
CA HIS A 30 19.05 -0.01 17.44
C HIS A 30 20.49 0.48 17.59
N GLU A 31 20.66 1.79 17.83
CA GLU A 31 21.91 2.32 18.34
C GLU A 31 21.77 2.41 19.86
N SER A 32 22.28 1.38 20.54
CA SER A 32 22.46 1.39 21.99
C SER A 32 23.60 2.34 22.31
N ALA A 33 23.28 3.57 22.70
CA ALA A 33 24.25 4.45 23.31
C ALA A 33 24.45 4.05 24.79
N GLN A 34 25.63 3.56 25.13
CA GLN A 34 26.23 3.86 26.42
C GLN A 34 27.57 4.56 26.17
N ILE A 35 27.55 5.87 26.45
CA ILE A 35 28.73 6.71 26.61
C ILE A 35 29.12 6.57 28.09
N SER A 36 30.29 5.99 28.35
CA SER A 36 31.02 6.25 29.60
C SER A 36 31.93 7.45 29.39
N MET A 37 31.88 8.37 30.35
CA MET A 37 32.74 9.53 30.48
C MET A 37 34.19 9.07 30.68
N GLU A 38 35.16 9.64 29.94
CA GLU A 38 36.36 10.26 30.52
C GLU A 38 37.20 11.00 29.46
N THR A 39 37.34 12.31 29.68
CA THR A 39 38.51 13.20 29.55
C THR A 39 39.56 12.97 28.42
N ALA A 40 39.73 14.01 27.60
CA ALA A 40 40.84 14.25 26.67
C ALA A 40 42.20 14.43 27.41
N PRO A 41 43.39 14.31 26.80
CA PRO A 41 43.80 15.24 25.74
C PRO A 41 44.76 14.70 24.63
N GLU A 42 44.65 15.36 23.47
CA GLU A 42 45.76 15.94 22.67
C GLU A 42 46.76 15.10 21.83
N ALA A 43 46.93 15.59 20.60
CA ALA A 43 48.10 15.62 19.72
C ALA A 43 48.32 14.58 18.58
N ALA A 44 48.40 15.17 17.38
CA ALA A 44 49.24 14.82 16.21
C ALA A 44 48.93 13.55 15.39
N LYS A 45 49.16 13.45 14.08
CA LYS A 45 49.43 14.31 12.90
C LYS A 45 49.76 13.31 11.77
N PHE A 46 49.20 13.47 10.56
CA PHE A 46 49.73 12.97 9.25
C PHE A 46 49.87 11.43 9.11
N GLU A 47 49.89 10.76 7.96
CA GLU A 47 49.82 11.07 6.52
C GLU A 47 49.36 9.77 5.81
N GLN A 48 48.98 9.94 4.55
CA GLN A 48 48.58 8.99 3.50
C GLN A 48 49.50 7.76 3.32
N GLU A 49 48.94 6.64 2.80
CA GLU A 49 49.41 6.02 1.55
C GLU A 49 48.49 4.87 1.06
N ILE A 50 48.15 4.93 -0.23
CA ILE A 50 47.65 3.84 -1.11
C ILE A 50 48.86 3.53 -2.01
N PRO A 51 49.31 2.28 -2.28
CA PRO A 51 48.69 1.52 -3.39
C PRO A 51 48.85 -0.03 -3.47
N LYS A 52 47.85 -0.64 -4.16
CA LYS A 52 47.90 -1.73 -5.16
C LYS A 52 48.67 -3.03 -4.79
N THR A 53 48.09 -4.22 -4.90
CA THR A 53 48.10 -5.10 -6.12
C THR A 53 47.44 -6.45 -5.75
N MET A 54 46.43 -6.93 -6.50
CA MET A 54 46.47 -7.96 -7.57
C MET A 54 46.98 -9.38 -7.21
N ASN A 55 46.04 -10.35 -7.31
CA ASN A 55 46.16 -11.77 -7.72
C ASN A 55 47.03 -12.72 -6.86
N SER A 56 46.78 -14.03 -6.65
CA SER A 56 45.95 -15.02 -7.34
C SER A 56 45.84 -16.31 -6.48
N THR A 57 44.78 -17.11 -6.73
CA THR A 57 44.77 -18.60 -6.72
C THR A 57 44.77 -19.42 -5.40
N LYS A 58 43.57 -19.94 -5.08
CA LYS A 58 43.19 -21.35 -4.82
C LYS A 58 43.69 -22.08 -3.55
N LYS A 59 42.75 -22.32 -2.62
CA LYS A 59 42.65 -23.56 -1.82
C LYS A 59 41.24 -23.70 -1.20
N ASP A 60 40.47 -24.69 -1.62
CA ASP A 60 39.33 -25.24 -0.85
C ASP A 60 39.84 -26.37 0.07
N PRO A 61 39.08 -26.85 1.08
CA PRO A 61 38.15 -26.21 2.03
C PRO A 61 38.56 -26.56 3.51
N PRO A 62 37.79 -26.15 4.55
CA PRO A 62 36.80 -27.11 5.04
C PRO A 62 35.45 -26.48 5.44
N LEU A 63 34.43 -27.26 5.12
CA LEU A 63 33.11 -27.34 5.70
C LEU A 63 33.09 -26.96 7.20
N ASN A 64 32.63 -25.74 7.51
CA ASN A 64 32.19 -25.41 8.86
C ASN A 64 30.74 -24.91 8.82
N ARG A 65 29.91 -25.70 9.50
CA ARG A 65 28.55 -25.38 9.89
C ARG A 65 28.58 -24.15 10.80
N ALA A 66 28.04 -23.04 10.33
CA ALA A 66 27.46 -22.00 11.16
C ALA A 66 26.05 -21.79 10.57
N ALA A 67 25.06 -22.54 11.06
CA ALA A 67 24.22 -22.06 12.15
C ALA A 67 23.59 -20.72 11.77
N ASP A 68 22.51 -20.84 11.00
CA ASP A 68 21.25 -20.13 11.19
C ASP A 68 21.28 -18.94 12.16
N ASP A 69 21.55 -17.75 11.63
CA ASP A 69 21.06 -16.49 12.19
C ASP A 69 20.54 -15.59 11.05
N ALA A 70 19.63 -16.14 10.26
CA ALA A 70 18.70 -15.33 9.49
C ALA A 70 17.68 -14.72 10.49
N PRO A 71 17.48 -13.39 10.52
CA PRO A 71 16.58 -12.76 11.48
C PRO A 71 15.18 -13.36 11.36
N GLN A 72 14.73 -14.06 12.41
CA GLN A 72 13.41 -14.67 12.47
C GLN A 72 12.33 -13.60 12.35
N HIS A 73 11.80 -13.44 11.15
CA HIS A 73 10.62 -12.62 10.90
C HIS A 73 9.40 -13.44 11.34
N SER A 74 8.96 -13.26 12.59
CA SER A 74 7.72 -13.86 13.05
C SER A 74 6.57 -13.49 12.10
N PRO A 75 5.84 -14.47 11.54
CA PRO A 75 4.77 -14.21 10.59
C PRO A 75 3.62 -13.51 11.34
N GLN A 76 3.56 -12.20 11.23
CA GLN A 76 2.45 -11.43 11.77
C GLN A 76 1.21 -11.73 10.93
N GLY A 77 0.25 -12.44 11.51
CA GLY A 77 -1.06 -12.66 10.89
C GLY A 77 -1.75 -11.35 10.55
N VAL A 78 -2.60 -11.36 9.52
CA VAL A 78 -3.30 -10.18 8.98
C VAL A 78 -3.96 -9.35 10.07
N GLY A 79 -4.65 -10.00 11.01
CA GLY A 79 -5.28 -9.32 12.14
C GLY A 79 -4.28 -8.59 13.05
N LYS A 80 -3.12 -9.18 13.34
CA LYS A 80 -2.07 -8.53 14.15
C LYS A 80 -1.44 -7.34 13.41
N PHE A 81 -1.23 -7.47 12.10
CA PHE A 81 -0.72 -6.39 11.26
C PHE A 81 -1.71 -5.21 11.22
N ILE A 82 -2.98 -5.48 10.94
CA ILE A 82 -4.04 -4.46 10.92
C ILE A 82 -4.19 -3.80 12.30
N THR A 83 -4.26 -4.57 13.38
CA THR A 83 -4.37 -4.04 14.75
C THR A 83 -3.18 -3.16 15.12
N ALA A 84 -1.95 -3.58 14.77
CA ALA A 84 -0.76 -2.77 15.02
C ALA A 84 -0.80 -1.45 14.23
N TYR A 85 -1.24 -1.50 12.97
CA TYR A 85 -1.35 -0.33 12.11
C TYR A 85 -2.44 0.64 12.60
N ILE A 86 -3.63 0.13 12.97
CA ILE A 86 -4.73 0.92 13.53
C ILE A 86 -4.27 1.59 14.82
N ARG A 87 -3.68 0.83 15.75
CA ARG A 87 -3.19 1.38 17.02
C ARG A 87 -2.18 2.52 16.81
N GLN A 88 -1.28 2.36 15.85
CA GLN A 88 -0.30 3.39 15.53
C GLN A 88 -0.92 4.61 14.82
N SER A 89 -1.95 4.39 14.00
CA SER A 89 -2.67 5.46 13.27
C SER A 89 -3.64 6.24 14.18
N LEU A 90 -4.10 5.64 15.27
CA LEU A 90 -4.94 6.29 16.29
C LEU A 90 -4.11 7.11 17.29
N ALA A 91 -2.79 6.91 17.37
CA ALA A 91 -1.94 7.61 18.34
C ALA A 91 -1.96 9.15 18.20
N PRO A 92 -1.99 9.74 17.00
CA PRO A 92 -2.14 11.20 16.80
C PRO A 92 -3.52 11.74 17.20
N LEU A 93 -4.58 10.91 17.21
CA LEU A 93 -5.94 11.36 17.58
C LEU A 93 -6.08 11.70 19.07
N LYS A 94 -5.06 11.40 19.88
CA LYS A 94 -5.00 11.85 21.28
C LYS A 94 -4.73 13.35 21.41
N ASN A 95 -4.31 14.02 20.33
CA ASN A 95 -4.06 15.45 20.30
C ASN A 95 -5.23 16.21 19.65
N PRO A 96 -5.96 17.08 20.37
CA PRO A 96 -7.12 17.77 19.82
C PRO A 96 -6.77 18.70 18.64
N LYS A 97 -5.57 19.27 18.62
CA LYS A 97 -5.08 20.14 17.53
C LYS A 97 -4.81 19.37 16.23
N GLU A 98 -4.46 18.09 16.30
CA GLU A 98 -4.17 17.26 15.13
C GLU A 98 -5.46 16.68 14.50
N MET A 99 -6.58 16.73 15.23
CA MET A 99 -7.90 16.29 14.73
C MET A 99 -8.62 17.35 13.90
N LEU A 100 -8.20 18.62 13.98
CA LEU A 100 -8.82 19.74 13.28
C LEU A 100 -9.04 19.50 11.76
N PRO A 101 -8.03 19.08 10.96
CA PRO A 101 -8.25 18.84 9.54
C PRO A 101 -9.25 17.71 9.26
N THR A 102 -9.26 16.67 10.07
CA THR A 102 -10.20 15.54 9.95
C THR A 102 -11.63 15.95 10.30
N VAL A 103 -11.80 16.77 11.33
CA VAL A 103 -13.10 17.32 11.73
C VAL A 103 -13.64 18.26 10.65
N LEU A 104 -12.82 19.16 10.11
CA LEU A 104 -13.21 20.06 9.02
C LEU A 104 -13.60 19.28 7.76
N LEU A 105 -12.84 18.22 7.41
CA LEU A 105 -13.18 17.36 6.29
C LEU A 105 -14.48 16.58 6.52
N GLY A 106 -14.68 16.07 7.73
CA GLY A 106 -15.94 15.42 8.13
C GLY A 106 -17.14 16.35 8.07
N LEU A 107 -16.99 17.59 8.54
CA LEU A 107 -18.01 18.63 8.44
C LEU A 107 -18.30 18.98 6.97
N ALA A 108 -17.27 19.12 6.14
CA ALA A 108 -17.43 19.36 4.71
C ALA A 108 -18.21 18.23 4.03
N TRP A 109 -17.93 16.96 4.35
CA TRP A 109 -18.71 15.83 3.85
C TRP A 109 -20.15 15.83 4.32
N LEU A 110 -20.41 16.20 5.59
CA LEU A 110 -21.76 16.32 6.12
C LEU A 110 -22.55 17.38 5.34
N VAL A 111 -21.96 18.57 5.14
CA VAL A 111 -22.57 19.68 4.38
C VAL A 111 -22.83 19.25 2.94
N LEU A 112 -21.84 18.69 2.24
CA LEU A 112 -22.01 18.22 0.85
C LEU A 112 -23.05 17.10 0.72
N GLY A 113 -23.12 16.20 1.71
CA GLY A 113 -24.14 15.15 1.77
C GLY A 113 -25.55 15.71 1.96
N LEU A 114 -25.72 16.69 2.86
CA LEU A 114 -26.99 17.38 3.09
C LEU A 114 -27.45 18.16 1.86
N LEU A 115 -26.55 18.96 1.25
CA LEU A 115 -26.86 19.68 0.00
C LEU A 115 -27.31 18.73 -1.11
N GLY A 116 -26.61 17.60 -1.24
CA GLY A 116 -26.99 16.52 -2.15
C GLY A 116 -28.39 15.95 -1.87
N SER A 117 -28.70 15.71 -0.59
CA SER A 117 -29.99 15.18 -0.15
C SER A 117 -31.16 16.16 -0.36
N PHE A 118 -30.91 17.47 -0.31
CA PHE A 118 -31.89 18.50 -0.63
C PHE A 118 -32.04 18.74 -2.15
N GLY A 119 -31.35 17.98 -2.99
CA GLY A 119 -31.37 18.15 -4.45
C GLY A 119 -30.58 19.35 -4.95
N ILE A 120 -29.89 20.08 -4.06
CA ILE A 120 -29.09 21.26 -4.39
C ILE A 120 -27.73 20.79 -4.92
N ASN A 121 -27.65 20.56 -6.23
CA ASN A 121 -26.45 20.06 -6.90
C ASN A 121 -25.97 20.98 -8.03
N PRO A 122 -25.62 22.25 -7.74
CA PRO A 122 -24.96 23.08 -8.73
C PRO A 122 -23.59 22.49 -9.09
N LEU A 123 -23.06 22.86 -10.25
CA LEU A 123 -21.83 22.31 -10.82
C LEU A 123 -20.64 22.27 -9.83
N PRO A 124 -20.38 23.30 -8.99
CA PRO A 124 -19.32 23.25 -7.98
C PRO A 124 -19.54 22.18 -6.91
N VAL A 125 -20.77 22.04 -6.41
CA VAL A 125 -21.12 21.03 -5.39
C VAL A 125 -20.95 19.64 -5.97
N ARG A 126 -21.30 19.43 -7.24
CA ARG A 126 -21.12 18.13 -7.93
C ARG A 126 -19.64 17.77 -8.07
N ILE A 127 -18.80 18.72 -8.46
CA ILE A 127 -17.35 18.52 -8.56
C ILE A 127 -16.75 18.23 -7.18
N LEU A 128 -17.08 19.02 -6.16
CA LEU A 128 -16.58 18.79 -4.80
C LEU A 128 -17.06 17.46 -4.24
N SER A 129 -18.32 17.10 -4.46
CA SER A 129 -18.90 15.83 -4.02
C SER A 129 -18.23 14.64 -4.69
N PHE A 130 -17.89 14.77 -5.98
CA PHE A 130 -17.10 13.79 -6.72
C PHE A 130 -15.68 13.69 -6.16
N LEU A 131 -14.94 14.81 -6.12
CA LEU A 131 -13.53 14.85 -5.68
C LEU A 131 -13.34 14.32 -4.26
N THR A 132 -14.28 14.63 -3.39
CA THR A 132 -14.22 14.25 -1.98
C THR A 132 -14.96 12.94 -1.68
N PHE A 133 -15.62 12.34 -2.68
CA PHE A 133 -16.46 11.15 -2.49
C PHE A 133 -17.52 11.33 -1.38
N ALA A 134 -18.06 12.55 -1.24
CA ALA A 134 -18.95 12.92 -0.12
C ALA A 134 -20.23 12.06 -0.08
N GLN A 135 -20.79 11.75 -1.25
CA GLN A 135 -22.04 11.01 -1.43
C GLN A 135 -21.83 9.48 -1.51
N GLY A 136 -20.58 9.02 -1.40
CA GLY A 136 -20.25 7.60 -1.40
C GLY A 136 -20.90 6.85 -0.24
N GLY A 137 -21.65 5.80 -0.57
CA GLY A 137 -22.29 4.89 0.39
C GLY A 137 -23.69 5.25 0.86
N MET A 138 -24.25 6.38 0.43
CA MET A 138 -25.61 6.81 0.82
C MET A 138 -26.73 5.91 0.29
N PHE A 139 -26.51 5.21 -0.84
CA PHE A 139 -27.57 4.52 -1.59
C PHE A 139 -27.50 2.99 -1.57
N GLY A 140 -26.56 2.40 -0.83
CA GLY A 140 -26.30 0.94 -0.88
C GLY A 140 -26.69 0.15 0.38
N GLY A 141 -27.56 0.70 1.23
CA GLY A 141 -27.92 0.09 2.51
C GLY A 141 -26.71 -0.10 3.44
N VAL A 142 -26.72 -1.14 4.29
CA VAL A 142 -25.65 -1.40 5.26
C VAL A 142 -24.31 -1.65 4.58
N PHE A 143 -24.28 -2.48 3.53
CA PHE A 143 -23.04 -2.77 2.80
C PHE A 143 -22.50 -1.54 2.05
N GLY A 144 -23.38 -0.74 1.46
CA GLY A 144 -23.02 0.54 0.85
C GLY A 144 -22.46 1.53 1.87
N ALA A 145 -23.02 1.59 3.07
CA ALA A 145 -22.52 2.46 4.14
C ALA A 145 -21.09 2.08 4.55
N VAL A 146 -20.81 0.78 4.72
CA VAL A 146 -19.45 0.29 5.04
C VAL A 146 -18.48 0.61 3.91
N GLY A 147 -18.87 0.34 2.66
CA GLY A 147 -18.07 0.69 1.48
C GLY A 147 -17.82 2.19 1.35
N GLY A 148 -18.83 3.01 1.68
CA GLY A 148 -18.76 4.46 1.71
C GLY A 148 -17.77 4.99 2.74
N ILE A 149 -17.81 4.45 3.97
CA ILE A 149 -16.85 4.79 5.03
C ILE A 149 -15.43 4.42 4.58
N LEU A 150 -15.23 3.22 4.02
CA LEU A 150 -13.93 2.79 3.52
C LEU A 150 -13.40 3.73 2.42
N GLY A 151 -14.26 4.13 1.48
CA GLY A 151 -13.92 5.09 0.44
C GLY A 151 -13.57 6.48 0.97
N LYS A 152 -14.31 6.97 1.95
CA LYS A 152 -14.03 8.25 2.63
C LYS A 152 -12.69 8.23 3.35
N VAL A 153 -12.38 7.16 4.10
CA VAL A 153 -11.05 6.99 4.72
C VAL A 153 -9.96 7.01 3.65
N MET A 154 -10.15 6.31 2.53
CA MET A 154 -9.16 6.30 1.45
C MET A 154 -8.97 7.69 0.82
N VAL A 155 -10.05 8.45 0.61
CA VAL A 155 -9.98 9.83 0.13
C VAL A 155 -9.25 10.73 1.13
N ALA A 156 -9.53 10.62 2.43
CA ALA A 156 -8.82 11.38 3.45
C ALA A 156 -7.31 11.08 3.46
N VAL A 157 -6.94 9.80 3.37
CA VAL A 157 -5.53 9.39 3.29
C VAL A 157 -4.87 9.96 2.03
N PHE A 158 -5.56 9.90 0.89
CA PHE A 158 -5.06 10.45 -0.37
C PHE A 158 -4.90 11.97 -0.31
N LEU A 159 -5.90 12.69 0.18
CA LEU A 159 -5.83 14.15 0.34
C LEU A 159 -4.68 14.53 1.27
N ASN A 160 -4.49 13.81 2.38
CA ASN A 160 -3.36 14.05 3.27
C ASN A 160 -2.00 13.79 2.57
N ALA A 161 -1.91 12.72 1.79
CA ALA A 161 -0.73 12.40 0.99
C ALA A 161 -0.48 13.42 -0.13
N ALA A 162 -1.51 14.08 -0.67
CA ALA A 162 -1.38 15.11 -1.70
C ALA A 162 -1.06 16.50 -1.12
N ILE A 163 -1.75 16.89 -0.06
CA ILE A 163 -1.73 18.24 0.51
C ILE A 163 -0.44 18.49 1.29
N VAL A 164 -0.02 17.56 2.14
CA VAL A 164 1.12 17.83 3.03
C VAL A 164 2.45 17.96 2.28
N PRO A 165 2.79 17.12 1.28
CA PRO A 165 3.97 17.36 0.46
C PRO A 165 3.92 18.70 -0.28
N LEU A 166 2.74 19.13 -0.74
CA LEU A 166 2.56 20.41 -1.41
C LEU A 166 2.91 21.60 -0.49
N PHE A 167 2.48 21.55 0.77
CA PHE A 167 2.89 22.53 1.79
C PHE A 167 4.40 22.50 2.09
N GLN A 168 5.04 21.35 1.91
CA GLN A 168 6.48 21.18 2.06
C GLN A 168 7.26 21.52 0.78
N LYS A 169 6.60 22.09 -0.25
CA LYS A 169 7.16 22.34 -1.59
C LYS A 169 7.77 21.09 -2.26
N LYS A 170 7.26 19.91 -1.89
CA LYS A 170 7.64 18.60 -2.46
C LYS A 170 6.55 18.10 -3.40
N ALA A 171 6.92 17.39 -4.45
CA ALA A 171 5.96 16.80 -5.38
C ALA A 171 5.17 15.66 -4.70
N PRO A 172 3.82 15.76 -4.56
CA PRO A 172 3.02 14.73 -3.90
C PRO A 172 2.99 13.40 -4.65
N PHE A 173 3.33 13.42 -5.94
CA PHE A 173 3.28 12.29 -6.86
C PHE A 173 4.67 11.74 -7.23
N SER A 174 5.68 12.04 -6.41
CA SER A 174 7.02 11.43 -6.54
C SER A 174 6.90 9.90 -6.43
N GLY A 175 7.19 9.18 -7.52
CA GLY A 175 7.09 7.73 -7.59
C GLY A 175 6.10 7.19 -8.62
N ILE A 176 5.21 8.03 -9.19
CA ILE A 176 4.30 7.60 -10.27
C ILE A 176 5.06 7.11 -11.50
N GLY A 177 6.12 7.82 -11.93
CA GLY A 177 6.89 7.45 -13.13
C GLY A 177 7.52 6.05 -13.03
N GLY A 178 8.17 5.75 -11.91
CA GLY A 178 8.68 4.40 -11.63
C GLY A 178 7.56 3.37 -11.49
N GLY A 179 6.45 3.77 -10.84
CA GLY A 179 5.27 2.94 -10.65
C GLY A 179 4.60 2.50 -11.95
N ILE A 180 4.56 3.37 -12.97
CA ILE A 180 4.02 3.03 -14.29
C ILE A 180 4.90 1.97 -14.96
N LYS A 181 6.22 2.16 -14.97
CA LYS A 181 7.16 1.18 -15.56
C LYS A 181 7.02 -0.20 -14.89
N ASP A 182 7.01 -0.22 -13.56
CA ASP A 182 6.90 -1.45 -12.77
C ASP A 182 5.52 -2.10 -12.88
N PHE A 183 4.45 -1.30 -13.01
CA PHE A 183 3.09 -1.78 -13.28
C PHE A 183 3.02 -2.56 -14.60
N PHE A 184 3.52 -1.98 -15.70
CA PHE A 184 3.57 -2.68 -16.98
C PHE A 184 4.51 -3.89 -16.94
N GLY A 185 5.61 -3.82 -16.20
CA GLY A 185 6.47 -4.97 -15.93
C GLY A 185 5.75 -6.10 -15.17
N GLY A 186 4.88 -5.75 -14.23
CA GLY A 186 4.03 -6.68 -13.48
C GLY A 186 2.89 -7.28 -14.30
N LEU A 187 2.47 -6.63 -15.40
CA LEU A 187 1.49 -7.19 -16.33
C LEU A 187 2.06 -8.22 -17.30
N ALA A 188 3.39 -8.29 -17.45
CA ALA A 188 4.03 -9.23 -18.37
C ALA A 188 3.88 -10.68 -17.90
N VAL A 189 3.01 -11.44 -18.58
CA VAL A 189 2.77 -12.87 -18.33
C VAL A 189 3.80 -13.71 -19.07
N LYS A 190 4.84 -14.15 -18.35
CA LYS A 190 5.86 -15.08 -18.88
C LYS A 190 5.57 -16.55 -18.56
N SER A 191 4.59 -16.85 -17.71
CA SER A 191 4.23 -18.22 -17.32
C SER A 191 2.79 -18.34 -16.85
N ILE A 192 2.20 -19.52 -16.97
CA ILE A 192 0.81 -19.78 -16.52
C ILE A 192 0.63 -19.56 -15.01
N ALA A 193 1.71 -19.75 -14.23
CA ALA A 193 1.74 -19.49 -12.79
C ALA A 193 1.68 -17.98 -12.45
N ALA A 194 1.92 -17.10 -13.42
CA ALA A 194 1.76 -15.65 -13.28
C ALA A 194 0.31 -15.19 -13.46
N VAL A 195 -0.53 -16.00 -14.10
CA VAL A 195 -1.92 -15.65 -14.43
C VAL A 195 -2.76 -15.56 -13.16
N ALA A 196 -2.67 -16.56 -12.28
CA ALA A 196 -3.45 -16.60 -11.04
C ALA A 196 -3.31 -15.33 -10.16
N PRO A 197 -2.10 -14.86 -9.78
CA PRO A 197 -1.98 -13.67 -8.94
C PRO A 197 -2.46 -12.39 -9.64
N LEU A 198 -2.26 -12.28 -10.97
CA LEU A 198 -2.69 -11.12 -11.73
C LEU A 198 -4.22 -11.07 -11.87
N LEU A 199 -4.83 -12.18 -12.28
CA LEU A 199 -6.28 -12.31 -12.42
C LEU A 199 -6.99 -12.17 -11.07
N GLY A 200 -6.38 -12.73 -10.00
CA GLY A 200 -6.86 -12.58 -8.63
C GLY A 200 -6.82 -11.12 -8.17
N GLY A 201 -5.77 -10.38 -8.51
CA GLY A 201 -5.69 -8.94 -8.26
C GLY A 201 -6.77 -8.14 -8.99
N VAL A 202 -6.99 -8.42 -10.28
CA VAL A 202 -8.06 -7.76 -11.07
C VAL A 202 -9.44 -8.07 -10.48
N GLY A 203 -9.73 -9.34 -10.20
CA GLY A 203 -11.00 -9.75 -9.62
C GLY A 203 -11.26 -9.13 -8.25
N ALA A 204 -10.27 -9.19 -7.35
CA ALA A 204 -10.37 -8.63 -6.00
C ALA A 204 -10.58 -7.10 -6.01
N SER A 205 -9.85 -6.37 -6.86
CA SER A 205 -9.99 -4.92 -6.96
C SER A 205 -11.31 -4.49 -7.61
N LEU A 206 -11.85 -5.24 -8.57
CA LEU A 206 -13.19 -4.99 -9.12
C LEU A 206 -14.29 -5.19 -8.07
N LEU A 207 -14.18 -6.23 -7.24
CA LEU A 207 -15.09 -6.47 -6.13
C LEU A 207 -14.97 -5.36 -5.07
N LEU A 208 -13.74 -4.97 -4.73
CA LEU A 208 -13.48 -3.88 -3.79
C LEU A 208 -14.01 -2.54 -4.33
N TYR A 209 -13.82 -2.28 -5.62
CA TYR A 209 -14.37 -1.11 -6.29
C TYR A 209 -15.90 -1.11 -6.25
N ALA A 210 -16.54 -2.24 -6.58
CA ALA A 210 -17.99 -2.36 -6.51
C ALA A 210 -18.52 -2.24 -5.08
N PHE A 211 -17.78 -2.72 -4.09
CA PHE A 211 -18.11 -2.56 -2.68
C PHE A 211 -18.05 -1.09 -2.24
N MET A 212 -16.98 -0.39 -2.58
CA MET A 212 -16.80 1.03 -2.24
C MET A 212 -17.75 1.93 -3.03
N ASN A 213 -17.90 1.69 -4.33
CA ASN A 213 -18.85 2.35 -5.21
C ASN A 213 -20.06 1.44 -5.48
N SER A 214 -20.88 1.21 -4.45
CA SER A 214 -22.08 0.36 -4.54
C SER A 214 -23.08 0.81 -5.63
N SER A 215 -23.20 2.11 -5.86
CA SER A 215 -24.01 2.66 -6.96
C SER A 215 -23.43 2.43 -8.35
N GLN A 216 -22.14 2.08 -8.44
CA GLN A 216 -21.32 2.01 -9.66
C GLN A 216 -21.44 3.26 -10.56
N SER A 217 -21.82 4.40 -9.97
CA SER A 217 -22.01 5.68 -10.65
C SER A 217 -20.66 6.33 -10.93
N LEU A 218 -20.60 7.06 -12.06
CA LEU A 218 -19.47 7.89 -12.43
C LEU A 218 -19.17 8.94 -11.34
N GLN A 219 -20.20 9.47 -10.67
CA GLN A 219 -20.05 10.45 -9.58
C GLN A 219 -19.32 9.90 -8.34
N ASN A 220 -19.32 8.59 -8.18
CA ASN A 220 -18.66 7.90 -7.07
C ASN A 220 -17.38 7.17 -7.54
N SER A 221 -17.00 7.30 -8.81
CA SER A 221 -15.84 6.61 -9.38
C SER A 221 -14.49 7.20 -8.92
N MET A 222 -14.48 8.39 -8.32
CA MET A 222 -13.27 9.04 -7.79
C MET A 222 -12.51 8.11 -6.84
N VAL A 223 -13.22 7.30 -6.06
CA VAL A 223 -12.61 6.30 -5.17
C VAL A 223 -11.76 5.30 -5.95
N GLY A 224 -12.19 4.87 -7.15
CA GLY A 224 -11.40 4.01 -8.03
C GLY A 224 -10.17 4.71 -8.61
N ILE A 225 -10.30 6.00 -8.98
CA ILE A 225 -9.18 6.81 -9.47
C ILE A 225 -8.12 6.97 -8.37
N ILE A 226 -8.55 7.28 -7.15
CA ILE A 226 -7.66 7.40 -5.98
C ILE A 226 -6.96 6.08 -5.71
N ALA A 227 -7.68 4.95 -5.71
CA ALA A 227 -7.10 3.64 -5.50
C ALA A 227 -6.05 3.31 -6.57
N PHE A 228 -6.36 3.57 -7.84
CA PHE A 228 -5.43 3.41 -8.95
C PHE A 228 -4.15 4.23 -8.76
N VAL A 229 -4.29 5.53 -8.45
CA VAL A 229 -3.16 6.43 -8.24
C VAL A 229 -2.30 6.00 -7.04
N MET A 230 -2.93 5.62 -5.93
CA MET A 230 -2.22 5.15 -4.73
C MET A 230 -1.50 3.83 -4.96
N LEU A 231 -2.11 2.90 -5.70
CA LEU A 231 -1.47 1.63 -6.06
C LEU A 231 -0.26 1.85 -6.97
N LEU A 232 -0.39 2.71 -8.00
CA LEU A 232 0.73 3.07 -8.88
C LEU A 232 1.90 3.68 -8.10
N GLN A 233 1.62 4.66 -7.24
CA GLN A 233 2.67 5.27 -6.41
C GLN A 233 3.36 4.25 -5.51
N ASN A 234 2.59 3.31 -4.95
CA ASN A 234 3.12 2.31 -4.02
C ASN A 234 3.91 1.20 -4.73
N ILE A 235 3.56 0.85 -5.97
CA ILE A 235 4.37 -0.04 -6.82
C ILE A 235 5.77 0.56 -6.98
N GLY A 236 5.87 1.83 -7.41
CA GLY A 236 7.15 2.47 -7.70
C GLY A 236 8.04 2.73 -6.48
N ARG A 237 7.50 2.59 -5.26
CA ARG A 237 8.22 2.83 -4.00
C ARG A 237 8.63 1.54 -3.28
N GLN A 238 8.15 0.37 -3.75
CA GLN A 238 8.44 -0.98 -3.23
C GLN A 238 8.49 -1.11 -1.69
N GLY A 239 7.59 -0.42 -1.00
CA GLY A 239 7.50 -0.45 0.47
C GLY A 239 6.34 0.38 0.97
N GLY A 240 5.78 0.03 2.14
CA GLY A 240 4.59 0.70 2.66
C GLY A 240 3.61 -0.22 3.37
N PHE A 241 2.51 0.38 3.83
CA PHE A 241 1.39 -0.34 4.43
C PHE A 241 0.77 -1.33 3.43
N LEU A 242 0.55 -0.91 2.19
CA LEU A 242 -0.06 -1.76 1.15
C LEU A 242 0.79 -2.99 0.83
N TRP A 243 2.11 -2.84 0.74
CA TRP A 243 3.02 -3.98 0.56
C TRP A 243 3.02 -4.89 1.79
N GLY A 244 3.07 -4.33 3.01
CA GLY A 244 2.96 -5.10 4.25
C GLY A 244 1.64 -5.86 4.38
N LEU A 245 0.53 -5.24 4.02
CA LEU A 245 -0.80 -5.85 3.98
C LEU A 245 -0.84 -6.95 2.92
N ALA A 246 -0.37 -6.69 1.70
CA ALA A 246 -0.36 -7.67 0.62
C ALA A 246 0.48 -8.90 0.97
N PHE A 247 1.66 -8.71 1.56
CA PHE A 247 2.48 -9.81 2.08
C PHE A 247 1.78 -10.55 3.23
N SER A 248 1.14 -9.84 4.17
CA SER A 248 0.43 -10.47 5.29
C SER A 248 -0.76 -11.32 4.83
N VAL A 249 -1.57 -10.79 3.90
CA VAL A 249 -2.71 -11.50 3.29
C VAL A 249 -2.20 -12.69 2.50
N ALA A 250 -1.20 -12.50 1.66
CA ALA A 250 -0.65 -13.57 0.84
C ALA A 250 0.04 -14.66 1.69
N ASN A 251 0.65 -14.31 2.82
CA ASN A 251 1.21 -15.27 3.78
C ASN A 251 0.12 -16.07 4.51
N SER A 252 -0.99 -15.42 4.86
CA SER A 252 -2.17 -16.08 5.45
C SER A 252 -2.81 -17.07 4.48
N LEU A 253 -2.91 -16.71 3.20
CA LEU A 253 -3.44 -17.59 2.15
C LEU A 253 -2.47 -18.73 1.82
N SER A 254 -1.17 -18.50 1.94
CA SER A 254 -0.12 -19.47 1.62
C SER A 254 0.28 -20.38 2.79
N LYS A 255 -0.52 -20.42 3.88
CA LYS A 255 -0.26 -21.23 5.09
C LYS A 255 1.18 -21.08 5.62
N GLY A 256 1.72 -19.86 5.61
CA GLY A 256 3.06 -19.57 6.17
C GLY A 256 4.24 -19.62 5.18
N ARG A 257 4.02 -19.93 3.89
CA ARG A 257 5.07 -19.70 2.87
C ARG A 257 5.12 -18.22 2.50
N THR A 258 6.30 -17.60 2.62
CA THR A 258 6.51 -16.22 2.18
C THR A 258 6.37 -16.14 0.66
N PRO A 259 5.40 -15.38 0.14
CA PRO A 259 5.22 -15.24 -1.29
C PRO A 259 6.38 -14.43 -1.89
N SER A 260 6.76 -14.72 -3.13
CA SER A 260 7.81 -13.97 -3.81
C SER A 260 7.37 -12.51 -4.04
N HIS A 261 8.33 -11.58 -4.02
CA HIS A 261 8.07 -10.17 -4.33
C HIS A 261 7.46 -9.99 -5.73
N ILE A 262 7.82 -10.87 -6.68
CA ILE A 262 7.27 -10.92 -8.04
C ILE A 262 5.78 -11.28 -8.01
N THR A 263 5.38 -12.27 -7.21
CA THR A 263 3.98 -12.69 -7.07
C THR A 263 3.12 -11.55 -6.51
N VAL A 264 3.62 -10.88 -5.47
CA VAL A 264 2.90 -9.75 -4.84
C VAL A 264 2.85 -8.55 -5.78
N SER A 265 3.95 -8.23 -6.47
CA SER A 265 3.98 -7.17 -7.51
C SER A 265 2.96 -7.42 -8.62
N ARG A 266 2.84 -8.66 -9.11
CA ARG A 266 1.82 -9.04 -10.12
C ARG A 266 0.41 -8.90 -9.60
N CYS A 267 0.16 -9.29 -8.35
CA CYS A 267 -1.15 -9.10 -7.71
C CYS A 267 -1.50 -7.62 -7.59
N ILE A 268 -0.57 -6.78 -7.12
CA ILE A 268 -0.75 -5.32 -7.01
C ILE A 268 -0.95 -4.68 -8.39
N SER A 269 -0.24 -5.15 -9.41
CA SER A 269 -0.44 -4.70 -10.79
C SER A 269 -1.82 -5.10 -11.31
N GLY A 270 -2.27 -6.33 -11.04
CA GLY A 270 -3.64 -6.77 -11.31
C GLY A 270 -4.67 -5.91 -10.58
N MET A 271 -4.45 -5.58 -9.31
CA MET A 271 -5.34 -4.68 -8.55
C MET A 271 -5.41 -3.29 -9.17
N THR A 272 -4.26 -2.78 -9.61
CA THR A 272 -4.17 -1.47 -10.29
C THR A 272 -5.00 -1.49 -11.58
N LEU A 273 -4.86 -2.56 -12.38
CA LEU A 273 -5.64 -2.76 -13.60
C LEU A 273 -7.13 -2.89 -13.32
N GLY A 274 -7.54 -3.63 -12.28
CA GLY A 274 -8.95 -3.82 -11.96
C GLY A 274 -9.63 -2.56 -11.43
N PHE A 275 -8.94 -1.69 -10.69
CA PHE A 275 -9.46 -0.35 -10.36
C PHE A 275 -9.63 0.53 -11.61
N ALA A 276 -8.64 0.53 -12.52
CA ALA A 276 -8.75 1.25 -13.79
C ALA A 276 -9.93 0.74 -14.62
N LEU A 277 -10.11 -0.58 -14.72
CA LEU A 277 -11.22 -1.21 -15.41
C LEU A 277 -12.56 -0.89 -14.74
N GLY A 278 -12.62 -0.88 -13.40
CA GLY A 278 -13.82 -0.51 -12.65
C GLY A 278 -14.28 0.92 -12.94
N VAL A 279 -13.34 1.87 -12.98
CA VAL A 279 -13.62 3.26 -13.36
C VAL A 279 -14.12 3.34 -14.81
N ALA A 280 -13.46 2.65 -15.74
CA ALA A 280 -13.86 2.61 -17.14
C ALA A 280 -15.27 2.03 -17.34
N LEU A 281 -15.59 0.92 -16.65
CA LEU A 281 -16.93 0.31 -16.68
C LEU A 281 -18.00 1.25 -16.10
N SER A 282 -17.69 1.95 -15.01
CA SER A 282 -18.58 2.99 -14.48
C SER A 282 -18.77 4.17 -15.44
N ALA A 283 -17.75 4.53 -16.21
CA ALA A 283 -17.86 5.56 -17.25
C ALA A 283 -18.78 5.14 -18.40
N LEU A 284 -18.80 3.85 -18.73
CA LEU A 284 -19.70 3.25 -19.72
C LEU A 284 -21.12 2.98 -19.18
N GLY A 285 -21.38 3.23 -17.89
CA GLY A 285 -22.68 2.95 -17.25
C GLY A 285 -22.97 1.47 -17.01
N TRP A 286 -21.98 0.58 -17.19
CA TRP A 286 -22.14 -0.86 -17.02
C TRP A 286 -21.94 -1.30 -15.56
N ARG A 287 -22.99 -1.89 -14.98
CA ARG A 287 -23.04 -2.38 -13.59
C ARG A 287 -22.49 -3.79 -13.45
N TRP A 288 -21.43 -4.12 -14.19
CA TRP A 288 -20.90 -5.49 -14.29
C TRP A 288 -19.67 -5.76 -13.43
N CYS A 289 -19.15 -4.77 -12.69
CA CYS A 289 -17.94 -4.96 -11.88
C CYS A 289 -18.04 -6.12 -10.87
N VAL A 290 -19.21 -6.34 -10.25
CA VAL A 290 -19.41 -7.47 -9.32
C VAL A 290 -19.29 -8.81 -10.04
N TRP A 291 -20.00 -8.97 -11.16
CA TRP A 291 -20.01 -10.21 -11.93
C TRP A 291 -18.66 -10.52 -12.56
N LEU A 292 -18.04 -9.52 -13.21
CA LEU A 292 -16.69 -9.64 -13.77
C LEU A 292 -15.66 -9.90 -12.67
N GLY A 293 -15.77 -9.20 -11.54
CA GLY A 293 -14.90 -9.39 -10.38
C GLY A 293 -14.97 -10.81 -9.82
N LEU A 294 -16.18 -11.34 -9.61
CA LEU A 294 -16.39 -12.72 -9.15
C LEU A 294 -15.84 -13.74 -10.15
N LEU A 295 -16.15 -13.57 -11.44
CA LEU A 295 -15.70 -14.48 -12.49
C LEU A 295 -14.17 -14.54 -12.57
N LEU A 296 -13.50 -13.40 -12.57
CA LEU A 296 -12.04 -13.33 -12.62
C LEU A 296 -11.40 -13.85 -11.33
N PHE A 297 -12.00 -13.57 -10.17
CA PHE A 297 -11.50 -14.05 -8.88
C PHE A 297 -11.63 -15.57 -8.75
N ILE A 298 -12.77 -16.15 -9.15
CA ILE A 298 -12.98 -17.60 -9.15
C ILE A 298 -12.03 -18.27 -10.15
N SER A 299 -11.89 -17.72 -11.36
CA SER A 299 -10.93 -18.21 -12.35
C SER A 299 -9.50 -18.22 -11.79
N ALA A 300 -9.10 -17.17 -11.07
CA ALA A 300 -7.80 -17.12 -10.41
C ALA A 300 -7.57 -18.25 -9.40
N LEU A 301 -8.60 -18.59 -8.60
CA LEU A 301 -8.53 -19.71 -7.65
C LEU A 301 -8.40 -21.06 -8.36
N ILE A 302 -9.13 -21.25 -9.46
CA ILE A 302 -9.03 -22.46 -10.29
C ILE A 302 -7.60 -22.60 -10.85
N PHE A 303 -7.05 -21.53 -11.45
CA PHE A 303 -5.68 -21.53 -11.96
C PHE A 303 -4.64 -21.78 -10.85
N ALA A 304 -4.84 -21.23 -9.65
CA ALA A 304 -3.97 -21.47 -8.52
C ALA A 304 -3.94 -22.96 -8.14
N ASN A 305 -5.10 -23.60 -8.05
CA ASN A 305 -5.23 -25.02 -7.73
C ASN A 305 -4.60 -25.92 -8.81
N VAL A 306 -4.86 -25.64 -10.09
CA VAL A 306 -4.27 -26.38 -11.22
C VAL A 306 -2.74 -26.27 -11.22
N SER A 307 -2.20 -25.07 -10.97
CA SER A 307 -0.76 -24.84 -10.93
C SER A 307 -0.08 -25.57 -9.75
N LYS A 308 -0.81 -25.75 -8.65
CA LYS A 308 -0.33 -26.48 -7.47
C LYS A 308 -0.29 -27.98 -7.74
N SER A 309 -1.35 -28.54 -8.32
CA SER A 309 -1.42 -29.95 -8.72
C SER A 309 -0.30 -30.34 -9.70
N LYS A 310 -0.01 -29.51 -10.71
CA LYS A 310 1.10 -29.77 -11.63
C LYS A 310 2.48 -29.81 -10.95
N LYS A 311 2.69 -29.02 -9.90
CA LYS A 311 3.95 -29.04 -9.13
C LYS A 311 4.08 -30.27 -8.25
N GLU A 312 2.97 -30.78 -7.72
CA GLU A 312 2.96 -32.00 -6.91
C GLU A 312 3.18 -33.25 -7.78
N VAL A 313 2.62 -33.28 -9.00
CA VAL A 313 2.83 -34.37 -9.97
C VAL A 313 4.24 -34.39 -10.56
N ALA A 314 4.86 -33.22 -10.79
CA ALA A 314 6.23 -33.14 -11.30
C ALA A 314 7.32 -33.43 -10.24
N ALA A 315 6.93 -33.53 -8.96
CA ALA A 315 7.82 -33.81 -7.84
C ALA A 315 7.69 -35.24 -7.29
N ALA A 316 6.75 -36.03 -7.85
CA ALA A 316 6.56 -37.46 -7.59
C ALA A 316 7.22 -38.27 -8.71
#